data_AF-A0A410TNY9-F1
#
_entry.id   AF-A0A410TNY9-F1
#
_cell.length_a   1.000
_cell.length_b   1.000
_cell.length_c   1.000
_cell.angle_alpha   90.00
_cell.angle_beta   90.00
_cell.angle_gamma   90.00
#
_symmetry.space_group_name_H-M   'P 1'
#
loop_
_entity.id
_entity.type
_entity.pdbx_description
1 polymer ?
#
loop_
_entity_poly.entity_id
_entity_poly.type
_entity_poly.pdbx_seq_one_letter_code
_entity_poly.pdbx_strand_id
1 'polypeptide(L)'
;MRRITAAVALAVLVALAGCGGLGVDTAGTGPVGEPSPSIESVSAPESLGHDERGTVEATVRWEGLAGDGDGSAVEGESAGEDGSADEDGANATFDPVRVAVRVGDRTLRAENRSVPANGSMTVTAEIDAATLDPGERELAVTVGAASARRTVAVEEARAATFAVSEVEAPDSVEYGQNLSVAATVTNVGDLAGTQTVRIRYGTGATANRTVALDGGAETRLSVTFADVRLDGGDHPVTVATADRTRERAVALAHPSPYGKTTLRLYVDDDAVDRNVSGVVAAATDYWERTDERYLGYPVAYERVTDEERADVVLRFDRVERCGVEDGDARYFGCADLLVDEPREPMTATVDPGVSDAEMNATIIHELGHVQGLEHGEEPTGAMSATSTLASHRPAKVHLRAENGDVPRRVEDAVAAGLDYFASREDVAGGEEFAWEFVDSAREAHVQVTYDDRGDVCFADDGGSCTVAGEYYGQRDVRLEGVDGEVVAWHVGASFAPVLLEEVPPELTGDADRREREEWPE
;
A
#
# COMPACT_ATOMS: atom_id res chain seq x y z
N MET A 1 -23.39 33.66 26.13
CA MET A 1 -22.62 34.01 27.36
C MET A 1 -21.41 34.83 26.90
N ARG A 2 -21.43 36.16 27.05
CA ARG A 2 -20.58 36.98 27.97
C ARG A 2 -19.07 36.63 27.92
N ARG A 3 -18.08 37.54 27.83
CA ARG A 3 -17.92 39.01 27.61
C ARG A 3 -16.41 39.33 27.87
N ILE A 4 -15.81 40.27 27.08
CA ILE A 4 -14.79 41.32 27.47
C ILE A 4 -13.32 40.81 27.69
N THR A 5 -12.19 41.43 27.25
CA THR A 5 -11.70 42.85 27.26
C THR A 5 -10.47 43.10 26.37
N ALA A 6 -10.18 44.39 26.09
CA ALA A 6 -9.05 44.96 25.33
C ALA A 6 -7.96 45.63 26.20
N ALA A 7 -6.79 45.97 25.62
CA ALA A 7 -5.84 47.06 25.98
C ALA A 7 -4.76 47.18 24.86
N VAL A 8 -4.62 48.24 24.06
CA VAL A 8 -4.09 49.64 24.25
C VAL A 8 -2.55 49.76 24.31
N ALA A 9 -2.05 50.68 23.48
CA ALA A 9 -0.68 51.03 23.09
C ALA A 9 0.27 51.55 24.18
N LEU A 10 1.58 51.62 23.87
CA LEU A 10 2.44 52.71 24.33
C LEU A 10 3.65 52.93 23.40
N ALA A 11 3.72 54.12 22.80
CA ALA A 11 4.94 54.70 22.25
C ALA A 11 5.69 55.42 23.39
N VAL A 12 7.01 55.31 23.46
CA VAL A 12 7.83 56.09 24.39
C VAL A 12 9.00 56.72 23.64
N LEU A 13 8.92 58.05 23.55
CA LEU A 13 9.96 59.00 23.20
C LEU A 13 10.63 59.42 24.52
N VAL A 14 11.96 59.29 24.63
CA VAL A 14 12.74 59.96 25.69
C VAL A 14 13.93 60.66 25.05
N ALA A 15 13.86 61.99 25.06
CA ALA A 15 14.99 62.89 24.95
C ALA A 15 15.48 63.22 26.36
N LEU A 16 16.79 63.17 26.59
CA LEU A 16 17.45 63.90 27.68
C LEU A 16 18.78 64.44 27.19
N ALA A 17 18.86 65.77 27.16
CA ALA A 17 20.06 66.57 27.05
C ALA A 17 20.80 66.63 28.39
N GLY A 18 22.11 66.81 28.35
CA GLY A 18 22.95 67.12 29.50
C GLY A 18 24.22 67.85 29.06
N CYS A 19 24.16 69.18 29.08
CA CYS A 19 25.30 70.08 28.88
C CYS A 19 26.33 69.94 30.01
N GLY A 20 27.60 70.09 29.66
CA GLY A 20 28.69 70.38 30.59
C GLY A 20 29.81 71.10 29.84
N GLY A 21 29.73 72.41 29.75
CA GLY A 21 30.83 73.25 29.24
C GLY A 21 31.86 73.53 30.34
N LEU A 22 33.13 73.60 29.95
CA LEU A 22 34.13 74.50 30.53
C LEU A 22 34.98 75.06 29.40
N GLY A 23 35.19 76.37 29.44
CA GLY A 23 35.80 77.16 28.38
C GLY A 23 37.32 77.29 28.47
N VAL A 24 37.90 77.58 27.30
CA VAL A 24 38.74 78.75 26.99
C VAL A 24 40.01 78.93 27.84
N ASP A 25 41.16 78.52 27.28
CA ASP A 25 42.11 79.36 26.54
C ASP A 25 43.55 78.85 26.75
N THR A 26 44.25 78.59 25.65
CA THR A 26 45.60 79.12 25.44
C THR A 26 45.96 78.92 23.98
N ALA A 27 46.02 80.03 23.25
CA ALA A 27 46.72 80.12 21.99
C ALA A 27 48.19 79.74 22.21
N GLY A 28 48.56 78.56 21.70
CA GLY A 28 49.93 78.18 21.44
C GLY A 28 50.00 77.72 20.01
N THR A 29 50.69 78.48 19.16
CA THR A 29 51.16 78.03 17.84
C THR A 29 52.17 76.90 18.06
N GLY A 30 51.65 75.69 18.27
CA GLY A 30 52.39 74.45 18.09
C GLY A 30 52.54 74.13 16.60
N PRO A 31 53.52 73.30 16.21
CA PRO A 31 53.71 72.92 14.82
C PRO A 31 52.41 72.32 14.28
N VAL A 32 52.11 72.57 12.99
CA VAL A 32 51.02 71.90 12.26
C VAL A 32 51.18 70.41 12.52
N GLY A 33 50.27 69.82 13.30
CA GLY A 33 50.30 68.40 13.60
C GLY A 33 50.27 67.63 12.29
N GLU A 34 51.09 66.58 12.18
CA GLU A 34 51.06 65.70 11.02
C GLU A 34 49.60 65.26 10.78
N PRO A 35 49.10 65.32 9.52
CA PRO A 35 47.71 65.03 9.24
C PRO A 35 47.37 63.64 9.76
N SER A 36 46.45 63.59 10.70
CA SER A 36 46.10 62.39 11.44
C SER A 36 44.82 61.81 10.85
N PRO A 37 44.77 60.50 10.55
CA PRO A 37 43.55 59.87 10.08
C PRO A 37 42.51 59.80 11.20
N SER A 38 41.24 59.94 10.84
CA SER A 38 40.06 59.62 11.65
C SER A 38 39.12 58.74 10.84
N ILE A 39 38.68 57.61 11.41
CA ILE A 39 37.70 56.72 10.76
C ILE A 39 36.30 57.26 11.09
N GLU A 40 35.59 57.76 10.10
CA GLU A 40 34.27 58.38 10.27
C GLU A 40 33.16 57.32 10.36
N SER A 41 33.28 56.25 9.60
CA SER A 41 32.30 55.16 9.57
C SER A 41 32.98 53.83 9.25
N VAL A 42 32.36 52.75 9.73
CA VAL A 42 32.67 51.38 9.34
C VAL A 42 31.33 50.69 9.11
N SER A 43 31.00 50.33 7.87
CA SER A 43 29.86 49.51 7.53
C SER A 43 30.29 48.05 7.40
N ALA A 44 29.57 47.15 8.04
CA ALA A 44 29.78 45.71 7.98
C ALA A 44 28.47 45.00 8.30
N PRO A 45 28.24 43.77 7.80
CA PRO A 45 27.10 42.96 8.20
C PRO A 45 27.13 42.68 9.70
N GLU A 46 25.95 42.66 10.34
CA GLU A 46 25.83 42.35 11.77
C GLU A 46 26.05 40.84 12.03
N SER A 47 25.59 40.00 11.11
CA SER A 47 25.79 38.54 11.12
C SER A 47 26.09 38.03 9.72
N LEU A 48 26.79 36.90 9.64
CA LEU A 48 27.04 36.12 8.43
C LEU A 48 26.74 34.65 8.70
N GLY A 49 26.00 34.01 7.79
CA GLY A 49 25.85 32.55 7.78
C GLY A 49 27.21 31.85 7.57
N HIS A 50 27.32 30.58 7.93
CA HIS A 50 28.57 29.80 7.92
C HIS A 50 29.38 29.90 6.61
N ASP A 51 28.73 30.00 5.44
CA ASP A 51 29.37 30.12 4.12
C ASP A 51 29.05 31.45 3.41
N GLU A 52 28.56 32.45 4.14
CA GLU A 52 28.19 33.74 3.58
C GLU A 52 29.43 34.65 3.38
N ARG A 53 29.37 35.50 2.34
CA ARG A 53 30.37 36.54 2.10
C ARG A 53 29.79 37.90 2.44
N GLY A 54 30.57 38.68 3.20
CA GLY A 54 30.25 40.06 3.57
C GLY A 54 31.28 41.04 3.04
N THR A 55 30.92 42.32 3.01
CA THR A 55 31.85 43.40 2.69
C THR A 55 31.94 44.35 3.86
N VAL A 56 33.17 44.68 4.24
CA VAL A 56 33.49 45.79 5.14
C VAL A 56 33.84 47.00 4.30
N GLU A 57 33.26 48.14 4.64
CA GLU A 57 33.62 49.42 4.07
C GLU A 57 33.86 50.44 5.17
N ALA A 58 35.03 51.07 5.19
CA ALA A 58 35.34 52.14 6.13
C ALA A 58 35.67 53.43 5.40
N THR A 59 35.06 54.53 5.82
CA THR A 59 35.37 55.88 5.34
C THR A 59 36.32 56.54 6.32
N VAL A 60 37.48 56.97 5.81
CA VAL A 60 38.54 57.60 6.60
C VAL A 60 38.79 59.00 6.08
N ARG A 61 38.92 59.95 7.00
CA ARG A 61 39.21 61.35 6.70
C ARG A 61 40.48 61.80 7.41
N TRP A 62 41.26 62.66 6.77
CA TRP A 62 42.44 63.30 7.36
C TRP A 62 42.15 64.77 7.65
N GLU A 63 42.27 65.16 8.92
CA GLU A 63 42.21 66.56 9.33
C GLU A 63 43.59 67.21 9.20
N GLY A 64 43.64 68.49 8.83
CA GLY A 64 44.90 69.25 8.74
C GLY A 64 45.64 69.16 7.40
N LEU A 65 45.06 68.49 6.39
CA LEU A 65 45.50 68.69 5.00
C LEU A 65 45.12 70.10 4.57
N ALA A 66 46.10 70.91 4.16
CA ALA A 66 45.83 72.24 3.63
C ALA A 66 44.88 72.09 2.43
N GLY A 67 43.62 72.48 2.62
CA GLY A 67 42.66 72.53 1.54
C GLY A 67 43.18 73.54 0.51
N ASP A 68 43.46 73.08 -0.69
CA ASP A 68 43.66 73.99 -1.81
C ASP A 68 42.43 74.89 -1.89
N GLY A 69 42.73 76.18 -1.82
CA GLY A 69 41.76 77.25 -1.68
C GLY A 69 40.72 77.24 -2.78
N ASP A 70 39.55 77.72 -2.38
CA ASP A 70 38.53 78.35 -3.21
C ASP A 70 39.12 79.03 -4.45
N GLY A 71 39.03 78.36 -5.59
CA GLY A 71 39.44 78.84 -6.91
C GLY A 71 38.24 79.39 -7.67
N SER A 72 37.59 80.42 -7.14
CA SER A 72 36.71 81.27 -7.93
C SER A 72 37.55 82.08 -8.92
N ALA A 73 37.59 81.67 -10.20
CA ALA A 73 38.13 82.47 -11.30
C ALA A 73 37.28 82.33 -12.58
N VAL A 74 36.34 83.27 -12.69
CA VAL A 74 36.03 84.15 -13.84
C VAL A 74 36.44 83.69 -15.25
N GLU A 75 35.46 83.77 -16.16
CA GLU A 75 35.57 83.65 -17.62
C GLU A 75 36.63 84.58 -18.24
N GLY A 76 37.36 84.09 -19.26
CA GLY A 76 38.20 84.91 -20.12
C GLY A 76 38.98 84.10 -21.16
N GLU A 77 38.65 84.31 -22.44
CA GLU A 77 39.23 83.65 -23.62
C GLU A 77 40.72 84.00 -23.89
N SER A 78 41.33 83.10 -24.67
CA SER A 78 42.39 83.27 -25.70
C SER A 78 43.88 83.01 -25.38
N ALA A 79 44.35 81.93 -26.01
CA ALA A 79 45.59 81.68 -26.79
C ALA A 79 46.98 82.15 -26.28
N GLY A 80 47.93 81.20 -26.26
CA GLY A 80 49.36 81.46 -26.31
C GLY A 80 50.22 80.26 -25.92
N GLU A 81 50.94 79.71 -26.89
CA GLU A 81 51.93 78.63 -26.77
C GLU A 81 53.23 79.03 -26.05
N ASP A 82 53.84 77.99 -25.47
CA ASP A 82 55.25 77.73 -25.19
C ASP A 82 55.91 78.37 -23.94
N GLY A 83 56.47 77.50 -23.10
CA GLY A 83 57.15 77.87 -21.86
C GLY A 83 57.19 76.74 -20.82
N SER A 84 58.03 75.74 -21.06
CA SER A 84 58.51 74.79 -20.05
C SER A 84 59.03 75.51 -18.80
N ALA A 85 58.42 75.21 -17.65
CA ALA A 85 58.95 75.44 -16.32
C ALA A 85 58.68 74.18 -15.49
N ASP A 86 59.75 73.46 -15.15
CA ASP A 86 59.79 72.59 -13.98
C ASP A 86 59.54 73.48 -12.75
N GLU A 87 58.40 73.33 -12.07
CA GLU A 87 58.32 73.55 -10.62
C GLU A 87 57.31 72.57 -10.03
N ASP A 88 57.87 71.63 -9.26
CA ASP A 88 57.21 70.74 -8.32
C ASP A 88 56.02 71.42 -7.61
N GLY A 89 54.82 71.14 -8.11
CA GLY A 89 53.62 71.24 -7.29
C GLY A 89 53.77 70.21 -6.18
N ALA A 90 54.17 70.67 -5.00
CA ALA A 90 54.33 69.89 -3.78
C ALA A 90 53.01 69.24 -3.38
N ASN A 91 52.64 68.15 -4.07
CA ASN A 91 51.73 67.16 -3.53
C ASN A 91 52.48 66.60 -2.33
N ALA A 92 52.16 67.10 -1.14
CA ALA A 92 52.76 66.64 0.11
C ALA A 92 52.70 65.12 0.10
N THR A 93 53.85 64.50 -0.19
CA THR A 93 53.93 63.05 -0.33
C THR A 93 53.98 62.56 1.09
N PHE A 94 52.81 62.41 1.69
CA PHE A 94 52.69 61.79 3.00
C PHE A 94 53.25 60.38 2.89
N ASP A 95 54.01 59.99 3.91
CA ASP A 95 54.47 58.62 4.03
C ASP A 95 53.25 57.69 3.91
N PRO A 96 53.34 56.62 3.11
CA PRO A 96 52.21 55.74 2.88
C PRO A 96 51.77 55.12 4.22
N VAL A 97 50.49 55.29 4.54
CA VAL A 97 49.89 54.81 5.77
C VAL A 97 49.61 53.32 5.68
N ARG A 98 49.87 52.58 6.76
CA ARG A 98 49.47 51.19 6.86
C ARG A 98 47.95 51.11 7.05
N VAL A 99 47.28 50.45 6.11
CA VAL A 99 45.86 50.09 6.17
C VAL A 99 45.79 48.60 6.48
N ALA A 100 45.04 48.22 7.52
CA ALA A 100 44.72 46.83 7.77
C ALA A 100 43.28 46.64 8.22
N VAL A 101 42.65 45.57 7.74
CA VAL A 101 41.33 45.11 8.15
C VAL A 101 41.47 43.69 8.68
N ARG A 102 41.02 43.44 9.90
CA ARG A 102 41.09 42.14 10.56
C ARG A 102 39.73 41.75 11.15
N VAL A 103 39.44 40.45 11.15
CA VAL A 103 38.30 39.85 11.85
C VAL A 103 38.84 38.74 12.75
N GLY A 104 38.73 38.93 14.07
CA GLY A 104 39.45 38.09 15.04
C GLY A 104 40.95 38.08 14.73
N ASP A 105 41.54 36.90 14.62
CA ASP A 105 42.96 36.71 14.29
C ASP A 105 43.25 36.78 12.77
N ARG A 106 42.21 36.79 11.93
CA ARG A 106 42.38 36.73 10.47
C ARG A 106 42.58 38.13 9.89
N THR A 107 43.62 38.29 9.08
CA THR A 107 43.86 39.53 8.33
C THR A 107 43.20 39.43 6.96
N LEU A 108 42.17 40.23 6.73
CA LEU A 108 41.46 40.30 5.45
C LEU A 108 42.20 41.18 4.45
N ARG A 109 42.83 42.24 4.96
CA ARG A 109 43.61 43.19 4.16
C ARG A 109 44.74 43.78 4.98
N ALA A 110 45.92 43.92 4.38
CA ALA A 110 47.04 44.66 4.95
C ALA A 110 47.93 45.20 3.83
N GLU A 111 48.01 46.53 3.69
CA GLU A 111 48.82 47.19 2.67
C GLU A 111 49.20 48.60 3.11
N ASN A 112 50.23 49.18 2.49
CA ASN A 112 50.56 50.58 2.68
C ASN A 112 49.92 51.38 1.53
N ARG A 113 49.14 52.42 1.85
CA ARG A 113 48.46 53.28 0.88
C ARG A 113 48.93 54.73 1.01
N SER A 114 49.11 55.41 -0.12
CA SER A 114 49.30 56.85 -0.12
C SER A 114 48.03 57.56 0.36
N VAL A 115 48.19 58.65 1.10
CA VAL A 115 47.08 59.49 1.55
C VAL A 115 46.57 60.31 0.35
N PRO A 116 45.28 60.22 0.00
CA PRO A 116 44.71 61.01 -1.09
C PRO A 116 44.76 62.52 -0.80
N ALA A 117 45.02 63.33 -1.82
CA ALA A 117 45.09 64.79 -1.69
C ALA A 117 43.77 65.43 -1.22
N ASN A 118 42.62 64.80 -1.52
CA ASN A 118 41.30 65.23 -1.04
C ASN A 118 41.03 64.87 0.43
N GLY A 119 41.97 64.20 1.10
CA GLY A 119 41.87 63.83 2.50
C GLY A 119 40.82 62.79 2.83
N SER A 120 40.33 62.02 1.85
CA SER A 120 39.34 60.98 2.07
C SER A 120 39.77 59.66 1.43
N MET A 121 39.66 58.57 2.17
CA MET A 121 39.97 57.21 1.70
C MET A 121 38.84 56.26 2.08
N THR A 122 38.41 55.46 1.11
CA THR A 122 37.57 54.28 1.37
C THR A 122 38.43 53.03 1.44
N VAL A 123 38.27 52.29 2.53
CA VAL A 123 38.90 50.99 2.73
C VAL A 123 37.83 49.92 2.64
N THR A 124 37.95 49.04 1.65
CA THR A 124 37.09 47.87 1.50
C THR A 124 37.86 46.57 1.76
N ALA A 125 37.18 45.59 2.34
CA ALA A 125 37.66 44.22 2.49
C ALA A 125 36.49 43.24 2.45
N GLU A 126 36.68 42.07 1.83
CA GLU A 126 35.69 40.99 1.87
C GLU A 126 35.91 40.12 3.12
N ILE A 127 34.82 39.75 3.76
CA ILE A 127 34.75 38.73 4.81
C ILE A 127 34.23 37.46 4.16
N ASP A 128 34.94 36.34 4.34
CA ASP A 128 34.52 35.01 3.92
C ASP A 128 34.28 34.16 5.18
N ALA A 129 33.02 34.01 5.57
CA ALA A 129 32.63 33.35 6.83
C ALA A 129 33.07 31.89 6.88
N ALA A 130 33.16 31.21 5.73
CA ALA A 130 33.63 29.82 5.61
C ALA A 130 35.06 29.61 6.11
N THR A 131 35.77 30.71 6.37
CA THR A 131 37.17 30.73 6.76
C THR A 131 37.40 31.24 8.18
N LEU A 132 36.32 31.51 8.91
CA LEU A 132 36.29 32.00 10.28
C LEU A 132 35.65 30.96 11.20
N ASP A 133 36.13 30.88 12.44
CA ASP A 133 35.45 30.09 13.46
C ASP A 133 34.11 30.76 13.84
N PRO A 134 33.06 30.00 14.22
CA PRO A 134 31.75 30.53 14.57
C PRO A 134 31.70 31.28 15.92
N GLY A 135 30.73 32.18 16.06
CA GLY A 135 30.49 33.06 17.20
C GLY A 135 30.80 34.53 16.92
N GLU A 136 30.79 35.35 17.97
CA GLU A 136 31.11 36.78 17.88
C GLU A 136 32.59 37.00 17.52
N ARG A 137 32.86 37.83 16.52
CA ARG A 137 34.21 38.20 16.06
C ARG A 137 34.39 39.71 16.05
N GLU A 138 35.49 40.18 16.65
CA GLU A 138 35.85 41.59 16.59
C GLU A 138 36.39 41.92 15.18
N LEU A 139 35.70 42.81 14.48
CA LEU A 139 36.17 43.46 13.26
C LEU A 139 36.95 44.72 13.65
N ALA A 140 38.22 44.79 13.27
CA ALA A 140 39.07 45.95 13.49
C ALA A 140 39.56 46.53 12.15
N VAL A 141 39.30 47.82 11.95
CA VAL A 141 39.87 48.60 10.83
C VAL A 141 40.92 49.54 11.40
N THR A 142 42.14 49.44 10.91
CA THR A 142 43.26 50.32 11.30
C THR A 142 43.82 51.05 10.10
N VAL A 143 43.94 52.38 10.19
CA VAL A 143 44.57 53.24 9.18
C VAL A 143 45.55 54.17 9.89
N GLY A 144 46.85 53.94 9.72
CA GLY A 144 47.89 54.65 10.49
C GLY A 144 47.69 54.46 12.00
N ALA A 145 47.47 55.57 12.72
CA ALA A 145 47.17 55.56 14.16
C ALA A 145 45.67 55.41 14.48
N ALA A 146 44.77 55.55 13.50
CA ALA A 146 43.33 55.44 13.71
C ALA A 146 42.90 53.97 13.76
N SER A 147 42.01 53.64 14.70
CA SER A 147 41.40 52.31 14.79
C SER A 147 39.91 52.41 15.10
N ALA A 148 39.09 51.64 14.40
CA ALA A 148 37.68 51.47 14.68
C ALA A 148 37.36 49.98 14.83
N ARG A 149 36.42 49.66 15.71
CA ARG A 149 36.01 48.29 16.04
C ARG A 149 34.51 48.12 15.90
N ARG A 150 34.09 46.95 15.41
CA ARG A 150 32.72 46.46 15.40
C ARG A 150 32.73 44.97 15.73
N THR A 151 31.57 44.40 15.97
CA THR A 151 31.41 42.96 16.10
C THR A 151 30.65 42.44 14.89
N VAL A 152 31.04 41.26 14.41
CA VAL A 152 30.33 40.49 13.39
C VAL A 152 30.10 39.09 13.96
N ALA A 153 28.86 38.63 13.98
CA ALA A 153 28.52 37.28 14.38
C ALA A 153 28.68 36.32 13.20
N VAL A 154 29.42 35.22 13.37
CA VAL A 154 29.50 34.13 12.39
C VAL A 154 28.65 32.97 12.90
N GLU A 155 27.61 32.57 12.17
CA GLU A 155 26.72 31.49 12.59
C GLU A 155 27.39 30.12 12.50
N GLU A 156 27.04 29.19 13.41
CA GLU A 156 27.45 27.78 13.30
C GLU A 156 26.71 27.09 12.15
N ALA A 157 27.43 26.25 11.38
CA ALA A 157 26.81 25.44 10.34
C ALA A 157 25.83 24.43 10.95
N ARG A 158 24.59 24.39 10.46
CA ARG A 158 23.61 23.40 10.88
C ARG A 158 23.97 22.04 10.27
N ALA A 159 23.99 21.02 11.11
CA ALA A 159 24.21 19.65 10.67
C ALA A 159 23.16 19.23 9.61
N ALA A 160 23.55 18.32 8.72
CA ALA A 160 22.66 17.80 7.70
C ALA A 160 21.37 17.25 8.34
N THR A 161 20.23 17.74 7.88
CA THR A 161 18.90 17.39 8.40
C THR A 161 18.00 17.15 7.20
N PHE A 162 17.49 15.94 7.02
CA PHE A 162 16.78 15.57 5.81
C PHE A 162 15.27 15.64 6.03
N ALA A 163 14.63 16.59 5.34
CA ALA A 163 13.18 16.74 5.33
C ALA A 163 12.59 16.15 4.05
N VAL A 164 11.44 15.48 4.18
CA VAL A 164 10.60 15.11 3.03
C VAL A 164 9.65 16.27 2.76
N SER A 165 9.85 16.94 1.63
CA SER A 165 9.08 18.12 1.22
C SER A 165 7.78 17.71 0.52
N GLU A 166 7.83 16.65 -0.29
CA GLU A 166 6.70 16.20 -1.10
C GLU A 166 6.67 14.68 -1.23
N VAL A 167 5.45 14.12 -1.26
CA VAL A 167 5.18 12.70 -1.57
C VAL A 167 4.09 12.65 -2.63
N GLU A 168 4.43 12.08 -3.77
CA GLU A 168 3.54 11.87 -4.90
C GLU A 168 3.25 10.38 -5.07
N ALA A 169 1.97 10.06 -5.10
CA ALA A 169 1.42 8.74 -5.36
C ALA A 169 0.03 8.92 -5.99
N PRO A 170 -0.48 7.94 -6.75
CA PRO A 170 -1.87 7.95 -7.19
C PRO A 170 -2.81 7.92 -5.97
N ASP A 171 -4.07 8.33 -6.15
CA ASP A 171 -5.07 8.26 -5.07
C ASP A 171 -5.54 6.82 -4.81
N SER A 172 -5.52 5.98 -5.85
CA SER A 172 -5.81 4.55 -5.75
C SER A 172 -4.88 3.70 -6.62
N VAL A 173 -4.79 2.42 -6.26
CA VAL A 173 -4.15 1.36 -7.06
C VAL A 173 -5.05 0.11 -7.02
N GLU A 174 -5.10 -0.64 -8.11
CA GLU A 174 -5.84 -1.89 -8.20
C GLU A 174 -5.02 -3.05 -7.59
N TYR A 175 -5.71 -4.05 -7.04
CA TYR A 175 -5.07 -5.26 -6.52
C TYR A 175 -4.22 -5.98 -7.60
N GLY A 176 -3.04 -6.43 -7.21
CA GLY A 176 -2.06 -7.07 -8.09
C GLY A 176 -1.39 -6.13 -9.11
N GLN A 177 -1.72 -4.83 -9.12
CA GLN A 177 -1.05 -3.85 -9.98
C GLN A 177 0.17 -3.21 -9.29
N ASN A 178 0.96 -2.49 -10.08
CA ASN A 178 2.16 -1.81 -9.61
C ASN A 178 1.83 -0.41 -9.08
N LEU A 179 2.27 -0.09 -7.86
CA LEU A 179 2.17 1.24 -7.27
C LEU A 179 3.47 2.01 -7.46
N SER A 180 3.44 3.13 -8.20
CA SER A 180 4.58 4.05 -8.30
C SER A 180 4.46 5.20 -7.31
N VAL A 181 5.51 5.40 -6.50
CA VAL A 181 5.63 6.45 -5.50
C VAL A 181 6.88 7.27 -5.79
N ALA A 182 6.75 8.60 -5.76
CA ALA A 182 7.87 9.52 -5.80
C ALA A 182 7.91 10.38 -4.53
N ALA A 183 9.11 10.73 -4.09
CA ALA A 183 9.31 11.61 -2.95
C ALA A 183 10.46 12.59 -3.21
N THR A 184 10.26 13.84 -2.81
CA THR A 184 11.30 14.87 -2.84
C THR A 184 11.90 14.99 -1.45
N VAL A 185 13.23 14.84 -1.37
CA VAL A 185 13.99 14.89 -0.12
C VAL A 185 14.99 16.02 -0.22
N THR A 186 14.97 16.91 0.77
CA THR A 186 15.81 18.11 0.83
C THR A 186 16.65 18.04 2.10
N ASN A 187 17.95 18.32 1.98
CA ASN A 187 18.80 18.59 3.15
C ASN A 187 18.59 20.05 3.56
N VAL A 188 17.86 20.28 4.65
CA VAL A 188 17.56 21.64 5.15
C VAL A 188 18.65 22.19 6.07
N GLY A 189 19.70 21.41 6.33
CA GLY A 189 20.93 21.85 7.01
C GLY A 189 21.93 22.47 6.04
N ASP A 190 23.04 22.95 6.59
CA ASP A 190 24.09 23.65 5.84
C ASP A 190 25.24 22.70 5.43
N LEU A 191 25.46 21.65 6.23
CA LEU A 191 26.50 20.66 5.95
C LEU A 191 25.98 19.54 5.04
N ALA A 192 26.89 19.01 4.21
CA ALA A 192 26.63 17.81 3.42
C ALA A 192 26.41 16.58 4.32
N GLY A 193 25.51 15.69 3.91
CA GLY A 193 25.18 14.48 4.67
C GLY A 193 24.77 13.32 3.78
N THR A 194 24.64 12.15 4.39
CA THR A 194 24.11 10.94 3.73
C THR A 194 23.05 10.31 4.62
N GLN A 195 21.90 9.98 4.04
CA GLN A 195 20.76 9.43 4.76
C GLN A 195 20.07 8.31 3.98
N THR A 196 19.63 7.28 4.67
CA THR A 196 18.71 6.28 4.11
C THR A 196 17.27 6.75 4.29
N VAL A 197 16.56 6.87 3.18
CA VAL A 197 15.13 7.16 3.08
C VAL A 197 14.39 5.83 2.93
N ARG A 198 13.44 5.58 3.82
CA ARG A 198 12.58 4.40 3.81
C ARG A 198 11.21 4.78 3.28
N ILE A 199 10.75 4.10 2.25
CA ILE A 199 9.42 4.25 1.65
C ILE A 199 8.67 2.95 1.88
N ARG A 200 7.46 3.01 2.45
CA ARG A 200 6.63 1.84 2.76
C ARG A 200 5.19 2.11 2.32
N TYR A 201 4.50 1.08 1.85
CA TYR A 201 3.05 1.12 1.60
C TYR A 201 2.31 0.14 2.52
N GLY A 202 1.41 0.67 3.35
CA GLY A 202 0.62 -0.15 4.28
C GLY A 202 1.49 -0.99 5.20
N THR A 203 1.02 -2.16 5.61
CA THR A 203 1.80 -3.18 6.34
C THR A 203 2.73 -3.99 5.43
N GLY A 204 2.68 -3.76 4.12
CA GLY A 204 3.37 -4.55 3.10
C GLY A 204 4.76 -4.04 2.74
N ALA A 205 4.97 -3.89 1.43
CA ALA A 205 6.29 -3.70 0.84
C ALA A 205 7.01 -2.44 1.35
N THR A 206 8.33 -2.57 1.54
CA THR A 206 9.22 -1.50 1.98
C THR A 206 10.43 -1.40 1.04
N ALA A 207 10.78 -0.19 0.65
CA ALA A 207 11.96 0.13 -0.14
C ALA A 207 12.86 1.10 0.64
N ASN A 208 14.18 0.88 0.53
CA ASN A 208 15.17 1.78 1.10
C ASN A 208 15.99 2.40 -0.05
N ARG A 209 16.28 3.71 0.04
CA ARG A 209 17.14 4.44 -0.88
C ARG A 209 18.09 5.32 -0.07
N THR A 210 19.38 5.25 -0.37
CA THR A 210 20.38 6.08 0.30
C THR A 210 20.72 7.26 -0.59
N VAL A 211 20.67 8.47 -0.03
CA VAL A 211 20.96 9.72 -0.73
C VAL A 211 22.08 10.45 -0.03
N ALA A 212 22.96 11.08 -0.81
CA ALA A 212 23.98 12.00 -0.32
C ALA A 212 23.67 13.38 -0.93
N LEU A 213 23.51 14.39 -0.08
CA LEU A 213 23.12 15.75 -0.48
C LEU A 213 24.00 16.76 0.23
N ASP A 214 24.43 17.79 -0.51
CA ASP A 214 25.02 19.00 0.05
C ASP A 214 23.97 19.79 0.85
N GLY A 215 24.40 20.80 1.62
CA GLY A 215 23.48 21.69 2.32
C GLY A 215 22.55 22.43 1.36
N GLY A 216 21.26 22.48 1.69
CA GLY A 216 20.23 23.09 0.84
C GLY A 216 19.88 22.33 -0.45
N ALA A 217 20.61 21.28 -0.80
CA ALA A 217 20.33 20.49 -2.00
C ALA A 217 19.11 19.58 -1.82
N GLU A 218 18.44 19.26 -2.92
CA GLU A 218 17.32 18.32 -2.96
C GLU A 218 17.50 17.26 -4.04
N THR A 219 16.84 16.13 -3.85
CA THR A 219 16.76 15.07 -4.86
C THR A 219 15.39 14.44 -4.85
N ARG A 220 15.03 13.87 -6.01
CA ARG A 220 13.77 13.17 -6.21
C ARG A 220 14.02 11.69 -6.33
N LEU A 221 13.34 10.92 -5.48
CA LEU A 221 13.40 9.48 -5.43
C LEU A 221 12.11 8.90 -6.01
N SER A 222 12.23 7.84 -6.81
CA SER A 222 11.08 7.08 -7.31
C SER A 222 11.24 5.60 -6.98
N VAL A 223 10.16 4.99 -6.52
CA VAL A 223 10.05 3.55 -6.21
C VAL A 223 8.77 3.03 -6.83
N THR A 224 8.85 1.83 -7.40
CA THR A 224 7.68 1.07 -7.81
C THR A 224 7.57 -0.16 -6.93
N PHE A 225 6.45 -0.29 -6.22
CA PHE A 225 6.05 -1.52 -5.56
C PHE A 225 5.28 -2.36 -6.58
N ALA A 226 5.86 -3.49 -6.98
CA ALA A 226 5.22 -4.37 -7.94
C ALA A 226 4.19 -5.27 -7.25
N ASP A 227 3.14 -5.62 -7.98
CA ASP A 227 2.18 -6.67 -7.60
C ASP A 227 1.60 -6.51 -6.18
N VAL A 228 0.95 -5.37 -5.96
CA VAL A 228 0.46 -4.97 -4.63
C VAL A 228 -0.75 -5.83 -4.24
N ARG A 229 -0.56 -6.68 -3.23
CA ARG A 229 -1.59 -7.56 -2.66
C ARG A 229 -1.73 -7.31 -1.15
N LEU A 230 -2.57 -6.35 -0.79
CA LEU A 230 -3.03 -6.11 0.59
C LEU A 230 -4.56 -6.20 0.61
N ASP A 231 -5.14 -6.14 1.80
CA ASP A 231 -6.59 -5.92 1.94
C ASP A 231 -6.95 -4.55 1.34
N GLY A 232 -8.16 -4.42 0.80
CA GLY A 232 -8.70 -3.19 0.25
C GLY A 232 -8.84 -2.08 1.28
N GLY A 233 -9.00 -0.86 0.78
CA GLY A 233 -9.14 0.36 1.59
C GLY A 233 -7.87 1.21 1.65
N ASP A 234 -7.88 2.20 2.53
CA ASP A 234 -6.82 3.21 2.60
C ASP A 234 -5.57 2.70 3.32
N HIS A 235 -4.43 2.75 2.63
CA HIS A 235 -3.13 2.40 3.19
C HIS A 235 -2.17 3.58 3.16
N PRO A 236 -1.38 3.81 4.22
CA PRO A 236 -0.39 4.89 4.24
C PRO A 236 0.82 4.54 3.38
N VAL A 237 1.16 5.43 2.45
CA VAL A 237 2.51 5.57 1.91
C VAL A 237 3.32 6.39 2.90
N THR A 238 4.19 5.74 3.67
CA THR A 238 5.10 6.39 4.62
C THR A 238 6.46 6.60 3.98
N VAL A 239 6.94 7.84 3.95
CA VAL A 239 8.32 8.21 3.60
C VAL A 239 9.02 8.73 4.85
N ALA A 240 9.99 7.97 5.34
CA ALA A 240 10.70 8.25 6.58
C ALA A 240 12.20 8.46 6.31
N THR A 241 12.73 9.54 6.88
CA THR A 241 14.15 9.78 7.10
C THR A 241 14.43 9.62 8.60
N ALA A 242 15.68 9.69 9.06
CA ALA A 242 16.00 9.72 10.49
C ALA A 242 15.38 10.94 11.22
N ASP A 243 15.16 12.05 10.51
CA ASP A 243 14.73 13.32 11.11
C ASP A 243 13.23 13.57 10.96
N ARG A 244 12.61 13.08 9.88
CA ARG A 244 11.23 13.41 9.55
C ARG A 244 10.53 12.27 8.83
N THR A 245 9.25 12.11 9.15
CA THR A 245 8.33 11.22 8.44
C THR A 245 7.20 12.02 7.80
N ARG A 246 6.82 11.63 6.58
CA ARG A 246 5.64 12.12 5.85
C ARG A 246 4.80 10.93 5.42
N GLU A 247 3.49 11.11 5.43
CA GLU A 247 2.54 10.08 5.05
C GLU A 247 1.45 10.64 4.15
N ARG A 248 0.97 9.81 3.23
CA ARG A 248 -0.20 10.05 2.38
C ARG A 248 -0.99 8.75 2.27
N ALA A 249 -2.32 8.80 2.34
CA ALA A 249 -3.16 7.64 2.09
C ALA A 249 -3.27 7.36 0.58
N VAL A 250 -3.23 6.07 0.22
CA VAL A 250 -3.51 5.57 -1.12
C VAL A 250 -4.44 4.37 -0.97
N ALA A 251 -5.60 4.44 -1.61
CA ALA A 251 -6.61 3.38 -1.56
C ALA A 251 -6.17 2.17 -2.41
N LEU A 252 -6.38 0.96 -1.89
CA LEU A 252 -6.30 -0.26 -2.67
C LEU A 252 -7.73 -0.69 -3.05
N ALA A 253 -8.01 -0.72 -4.36
CA ALA A 253 -9.24 -1.29 -4.89
C ALA A 253 -9.06 -2.81 -4.99
N HIS A 254 -9.81 -3.55 -4.17
CA HIS A 254 -9.72 -4.99 -4.09
C HIS A 254 -10.87 -5.64 -4.89
N PRO A 255 -10.62 -6.69 -5.70
CA PRO A 255 -11.64 -7.30 -6.55
C PRO A 255 -12.66 -8.11 -5.76
N SER A 256 -12.26 -8.74 -4.65
CA SER A 256 -13.21 -9.37 -3.71
C SER A 256 -14.09 -8.31 -3.05
N PRO A 257 -15.43 -8.47 -3.02
CA PRO A 257 -16.34 -7.58 -2.32
C PRO A 257 -16.14 -7.55 -0.79
N TYR A 258 -15.44 -8.54 -0.23
CA TYR A 258 -15.02 -8.54 1.19
C TYR A 258 -13.83 -7.61 1.46
N GLY A 259 -13.22 -7.04 0.41
CA GLY A 259 -12.02 -6.23 0.55
C GLY A 259 -10.78 -7.05 0.96
N LYS A 260 -10.81 -8.38 0.89
CA LYS A 260 -9.69 -9.26 1.26
C LYS A 260 -9.81 -10.61 0.58
N THR A 261 -8.73 -11.38 0.59
CA THR A 261 -8.68 -12.73 0.03
C THR A 261 -8.87 -13.80 1.10
N THR A 262 -8.41 -13.59 2.33
CA THR A 262 -8.58 -14.57 3.41
C THR A 262 -9.85 -14.26 4.22
N LEU A 263 -10.84 -15.15 4.12
CA LEU A 263 -12.11 -15.08 4.84
C LEU A 263 -12.05 -15.96 6.08
N ARG A 264 -12.46 -15.39 7.21
CA ARG A 264 -12.58 -16.11 8.48
C ARG A 264 -13.85 -16.93 8.47
N LEU A 265 -13.71 -18.25 8.56
CA LEU A 265 -14.81 -19.20 8.55
C LEU A 265 -15.04 -19.75 9.96
N TYR A 266 -16.19 -19.43 10.54
CA TYR A 266 -16.69 -20.13 11.71
C TYR A 266 -17.58 -21.29 11.27
N VAL A 267 -17.45 -22.43 11.93
CA VAL A 267 -18.24 -23.63 11.63
C VAL A 267 -18.99 -24.03 12.88
N ASP A 268 -20.31 -23.99 12.78
CA ASP A 268 -21.27 -24.37 13.81
C ASP A 268 -21.78 -25.78 13.50
N ASP A 269 -21.01 -26.79 13.94
CA ASP A 269 -21.27 -28.23 13.72
C ASP A 269 -21.88 -28.95 14.94
N ASP A 270 -22.38 -28.20 15.93
CA ASP A 270 -22.98 -28.74 17.16
C ASP A 270 -24.18 -29.67 16.89
N ALA A 271 -24.91 -29.44 15.79
CA ALA A 271 -26.05 -30.26 15.38
C ALA A 271 -25.65 -31.53 14.59
N VAL A 272 -24.36 -31.73 14.30
CA VAL A 272 -23.88 -32.86 13.52
C VAL A 272 -23.33 -33.95 14.43
N ASP A 273 -23.95 -35.13 14.39
CA ASP A 273 -23.55 -36.29 15.22
C ASP A 273 -22.21 -36.95 14.78
N ARG A 274 -21.46 -36.34 13.86
CA ARG A 274 -20.23 -36.88 13.29
C ARG A 274 -19.21 -35.78 12.98
N ASN A 275 -17.94 -36.14 12.95
CA ASN A 275 -16.88 -35.21 12.56
C ASN A 275 -16.97 -34.87 11.07
N VAL A 276 -17.20 -33.59 10.77
CA VAL A 276 -17.30 -33.04 9.41
C VAL A 276 -16.10 -32.18 9.01
N SER A 277 -15.07 -32.09 9.84
CA SER A 277 -13.90 -31.22 9.60
C SER A 277 -13.25 -31.49 8.23
N GLY A 278 -13.12 -32.76 7.84
CA GLY A 278 -12.56 -33.15 6.55
C GLY A 278 -13.47 -32.79 5.36
N VAL A 279 -14.79 -32.85 5.54
CA VAL A 279 -15.78 -32.49 4.52
C VAL A 279 -15.73 -30.99 4.26
N VAL A 280 -15.76 -30.18 5.33
CA VAL A 280 -15.66 -28.72 5.21
C VAL A 280 -14.32 -28.32 4.58
N ALA A 281 -13.22 -28.94 5.00
CA ALA A 281 -11.91 -28.65 4.41
C ALA A 281 -11.87 -28.95 2.92
N ALA A 282 -12.42 -30.09 2.48
CA ALA A 282 -12.49 -30.44 1.06
C ALA A 282 -13.33 -29.44 0.23
N ALA A 283 -14.40 -28.90 0.82
CA ALA A 283 -15.25 -27.90 0.18
C ALA A 283 -14.61 -26.51 0.10
N THR A 284 -13.93 -26.05 1.17
CA THR A 284 -13.19 -24.78 1.11
C THR A 284 -12.03 -24.87 0.12
N ASP A 285 -11.28 -25.98 0.17
CA ASP A 285 -10.19 -26.31 -0.75
C ASP A 285 -10.60 -26.27 -2.23
N TYR A 286 -11.86 -26.60 -2.55
CA TYR A 286 -12.38 -26.49 -3.90
C TYR A 286 -12.34 -25.05 -4.39
N TRP A 287 -12.86 -24.11 -3.60
CA TRP A 287 -12.83 -22.69 -3.91
C TRP A 287 -11.41 -22.14 -3.93
N GLU A 288 -10.56 -22.45 -2.94
CA GLU A 288 -9.17 -21.97 -2.90
C GLU A 288 -8.31 -22.40 -4.11
N ARG A 289 -8.72 -23.46 -4.83
CA ARG A 289 -8.04 -23.92 -6.05
C ARG A 289 -8.65 -23.40 -7.34
N THR A 290 -9.87 -22.89 -7.30
CA THR A 290 -10.67 -22.56 -8.50
C THR A 290 -11.21 -21.13 -8.51
N ASP A 291 -10.99 -20.40 -7.43
CA ASP A 291 -11.39 -19.02 -7.16
C ASP A 291 -11.13 -18.03 -8.29
N GLU A 292 -9.89 -17.86 -8.75
CA GLU A 292 -9.56 -16.88 -9.78
C GLU A 292 -10.27 -17.19 -11.11
N ARG A 293 -10.55 -18.48 -11.37
CA ARG A 293 -11.26 -18.91 -12.57
C ARG A 293 -12.74 -18.53 -12.53
N TYR A 294 -13.40 -18.73 -11.39
CA TYR A 294 -14.87 -18.60 -11.29
C TYR A 294 -15.31 -17.29 -10.60
N LEU A 295 -14.55 -16.80 -9.64
CA LEU A 295 -14.81 -15.58 -8.87
C LEU A 295 -14.06 -14.35 -9.44
N GLY A 296 -13.00 -14.57 -10.20
CA GLY A 296 -12.14 -13.50 -10.73
C GLY A 296 -11.16 -12.91 -9.71
N TYR A 297 -11.06 -13.51 -8.52
CA TYR A 297 -10.11 -13.16 -7.46
C TYR A 297 -9.78 -14.37 -6.60
N PRO A 298 -8.61 -14.41 -5.95
CA PRO A 298 -8.27 -15.51 -5.05
C PRO A 298 -9.01 -15.41 -3.72
N VAL A 299 -9.39 -16.55 -3.15
CA VAL A 299 -9.98 -16.71 -1.83
C VAL A 299 -9.22 -17.78 -1.03
N ALA A 300 -9.06 -17.54 0.27
CA ALA A 300 -8.64 -18.53 1.26
C ALA A 300 -9.59 -18.51 2.44
N TYR A 301 -9.75 -19.63 3.13
CA TYR A 301 -10.59 -19.75 4.32
C TYR A 301 -9.74 -20.05 5.56
N GLU A 302 -9.78 -19.16 6.54
CA GLU A 302 -9.16 -19.36 7.85
C GLU A 302 -10.21 -19.77 8.88
N ARG A 303 -10.10 -21.00 9.41
CA ARG A 303 -10.97 -21.48 10.50
C ARG A 303 -10.79 -20.62 11.75
N VAL A 304 -11.89 -20.07 12.26
CA VAL A 304 -11.93 -19.34 13.54
C VAL A 304 -12.89 -20.01 14.52
N THR A 305 -12.69 -19.78 15.82
CA THR A 305 -13.53 -20.34 16.89
C THR A 305 -14.53 -19.36 17.48
N ASP A 306 -14.49 -18.10 17.04
CA ASP A 306 -15.32 -17.01 17.54
C ASP A 306 -16.22 -16.52 16.41
N GLU A 307 -17.52 -16.82 16.50
CA GLU A 307 -18.54 -16.45 15.51
C GLU A 307 -18.57 -14.94 15.27
N GLU A 308 -18.38 -14.12 16.31
CA GLU A 308 -18.40 -12.65 16.20
C GLU A 308 -17.23 -12.09 15.36
N ARG A 309 -16.21 -12.91 15.10
CA ARG A 309 -15.06 -12.57 14.27
C ARG A 309 -15.12 -13.22 12.89
N ALA A 310 -16.17 -13.96 12.58
CA ALA A 310 -16.29 -14.64 11.30
C ALA A 310 -16.70 -13.66 10.19
N ASP A 311 -16.19 -13.91 8.98
CA ASP A 311 -16.68 -13.29 7.75
C ASP A 311 -17.81 -14.14 7.14
N VAL A 312 -17.67 -15.46 7.30
CA VAL A 312 -18.65 -16.47 6.90
C VAL A 312 -18.92 -17.43 8.06
N VAL A 313 -20.20 -17.72 8.31
CA VAL A 313 -20.66 -18.75 9.23
C VAL A 313 -21.24 -19.90 8.42
N LEU A 314 -20.62 -21.07 8.53
CA LEU A 314 -21.19 -22.33 8.05
C LEU A 314 -21.92 -23.01 9.20
N ARG A 315 -23.24 -23.08 9.11
CA ARG A 315 -24.11 -23.70 10.11
C ARG A 315 -24.66 -25.02 9.60
N PHE A 316 -24.76 -25.99 10.50
CA PHE A 316 -25.49 -27.21 10.23
C PHE A 316 -26.85 -27.18 10.94
N ASP A 317 -27.92 -27.07 10.16
CA ASP A 317 -29.30 -27.09 10.68
C ASP A 317 -30.27 -27.52 9.57
N ARG A 318 -31.46 -27.98 9.95
CA ARG A 318 -32.47 -28.41 9.00
C ARG A 318 -32.99 -27.23 8.20
N VAL A 319 -32.95 -27.34 6.87
CA VAL A 319 -33.45 -26.30 5.97
C VAL A 319 -34.88 -26.62 5.55
N GLU A 320 -35.85 -25.93 6.14
CA GLU A 320 -37.27 -26.10 5.79
C GLU A 320 -37.71 -25.19 4.64
N ARG A 321 -36.98 -24.11 4.39
CA ARG A 321 -37.24 -23.16 3.30
C ARG A 321 -35.98 -22.38 2.97
N CYS A 322 -35.74 -22.16 1.69
CA CYS A 322 -34.72 -21.25 1.20
C CYS A 322 -35.31 -20.35 0.11
N GLY A 323 -35.09 -19.04 0.18
CA GLY A 323 -35.57 -18.09 -0.81
C GLY A 323 -37.11 -17.97 -0.88
N VAL A 324 -37.61 -17.72 -2.09
CA VAL A 324 -39.05 -17.46 -2.38
C VAL A 324 -39.79 -18.70 -2.89
N GLU A 325 -39.16 -19.88 -2.84
CA GLU A 325 -39.80 -21.09 -3.33
C GLU A 325 -40.87 -21.58 -2.36
N ASP A 326 -42.08 -21.81 -2.90
CA ASP A 326 -43.21 -22.42 -2.21
C ASP A 326 -43.34 -23.88 -2.69
N GLY A 327 -43.39 -24.86 -1.78
CA GLY A 327 -43.72 -26.25 -2.15
C GLY A 327 -43.20 -27.33 -1.20
N ASP A 328 -43.31 -28.58 -1.65
CA ASP A 328 -42.82 -29.82 -1.00
C ASP A 328 -41.34 -30.13 -1.39
N ALA A 329 -40.56 -29.11 -1.78
CA ALA A 329 -39.18 -29.29 -2.22
C ALA A 329 -38.27 -29.72 -1.06
N ARG A 330 -37.30 -30.59 -1.36
CA ARG A 330 -36.26 -30.98 -0.40
C ARG A 330 -35.09 -30.03 -0.55
N TYR A 331 -34.73 -29.35 0.52
CA TYR A 331 -33.56 -28.48 0.58
C TYR A 331 -32.39 -29.20 1.25
N PHE A 332 -31.21 -29.15 0.64
CA PHE A 332 -29.97 -29.62 1.27
C PHE A 332 -29.19 -28.48 1.93
N GLY A 333 -29.35 -27.26 1.45
CA GLY A 333 -28.70 -26.08 2.00
C GLY A 333 -29.46 -24.79 1.69
N CYS A 334 -28.96 -23.69 2.27
CA CYS A 334 -29.39 -22.34 1.98
C CYS A 334 -28.31 -21.33 2.40
N ALA A 335 -28.04 -20.32 1.59
CA ALA A 335 -27.07 -19.29 1.89
C ALA A 335 -27.57 -17.88 1.62
N ASP A 336 -26.95 -16.92 2.31
CA ASP A 336 -27.00 -15.52 1.92
C ASP A 336 -26.32 -15.34 0.55
N LEU A 337 -26.99 -14.68 -0.38
CA LEU A 337 -26.42 -14.30 -1.66
C LEU A 337 -25.68 -12.96 -1.52
N LEU A 338 -24.40 -12.94 -1.86
CA LEU A 338 -23.63 -11.70 -2.00
C LEU A 338 -24.04 -10.99 -3.30
N VAL A 339 -24.42 -9.71 -3.22
CA VAL A 339 -24.83 -8.93 -4.39
C VAL A 339 -23.91 -7.73 -4.60
N ASP A 340 -23.92 -6.78 -3.67
CA ASP A 340 -23.07 -5.58 -3.72
C ASP A 340 -21.96 -5.62 -2.67
N GLU A 341 -22.33 -5.70 -1.39
CA GLU A 341 -21.42 -5.75 -0.24
C GLU A 341 -21.83 -6.89 0.70
N PRO A 342 -20.87 -7.58 1.33
CA PRO A 342 -21.18 -8.66 2.25
C PRO A 342 -21.82 -8.13 3.53
N ARG A 343 -22.82 -8.86 4.02
CA ARG A 343 -23.42 -8.63 5.34
C ARG A 343 -22.69 -9.51 6.35
N GLU A 344 -21.49 -9.12 6.79
CA GLU A 344 -20.67 -9.96 7.67
C GLU A 344 -21.33 -10.16 9.07
N PRO A 345 -21.44 -11.42 9.57
CA PRO A 345 -21.09 -12.65 8.86
C PRO A 345 -22.16 -13.06 7.84
N MET A 346 -21.72 -13.43 6.65
CA MET A 346 -22.56 -14.11 5.66
C MET A 346 -22.84 -15.54 6.16
N THR A 347 -24.06 -16.05 5.99
CA THR A 347 -24.43 -17.38 6.49
C THR A 347 -24.65 -18.37 5.36
N ALA A 348 -24.05 -19.56 5.48
CA ALA A 348 -24.36 -20.75 4.71
C ALA A 348 -24.88 -21.84 5.66
N THR A 349 -26.04 -22.41 5.38
CA THR A 349 -26.67 -23.46 6.19
C THR A 349 -26.73 -24.75 5.39
N VAL A 350 -26.37 -25.88 5.99
CA VAL A 350 -26.38 -27.21 5.37
C VAL A 350 -27.11 -28.20 6.26
N ASP A 351 -27.98 -29.03 5.69
CA ASP A 351 -28.73 -30.03 6.44
C ASP A 351 -27.77 -31.09 7.03
N PRO A 352 -27.77 -31.35 8.35
CA PRO A 352 -26.84 -32.27 8.99
C PRO A 352 -27.09 -33.74 8.61
N GLY A 353 -28.29 -34.07 8.10
CA GLY A 353 -28.75 -35.43 7.82
C GLY A 353 -28.31 -36.00 6.46
N VAL A 354 -27.71 -35.20 5.58
CA VAL A 354 -27.21 -35.65 4.26
C VAL A 354 -25.91 -36.46 4.40
N SER A 355 -25.50 -37.19 3.36
CA SER A 355 -24.23 -37.93 3.33
C SER A 355 -23.03 -36.96 3.28
N ASP A 356 -21.81 -37.39 3.57
CA ASP A 356 -20.61 -36.54 3.47
C ASP A 356 -20.32 -36.11 2.03
N ALA A 357 -20.70 -36.93 1.04
CA ALA A 357 -20.58 -36.57 -0.37
C ALA A 357 -21.53 -35.42 -0.74
N GLU A 358 -22.80 -35.55 -0.35
CA GLU A 358 -23.81 -34.51 -0.58
C GLU A 358 -23.51 -33.25 0.25
N MET A 359 -23.04 -33.41 1.48
CA MET A 359 -22.62 -32.31 2.34
C MET A 359 -21.47 -31.52 1.72
N ASN A 360 -20.46 -32.20 1.17
CA ASN A 360 -19.37 -31.53 0.46
C ASN A 360 -19.89 -30.73 -0.75
N ALA A 361 -20.73 -31.35 -1.58
CA ALA A 361 -21.32 -30.68 -2.75
C ALA A 361 -22.17 -29.47 -2.34
N THR A 362 -22.98 -29.62 -1.30
CA THR A 362 -23.83 -28.55 -0.77
C THR A 362 -23.00 -27.42 -0.20
N ILE A 363 -21.96 -27.68 0.61
CA ILE A 363 -21.08 -26.63 1.14
C ILE A 363 -20.42 -25.87 -0.02
N ILE A 364 -19.95 -26.56 -1.06
CA ILE A 364 -19.36 -25.89 -2.24
C ILE A 364 -20.39 -24.95 -2.87
N HIS A 365 -21.62 -25.41 -3.10
CA HIS A 365 -22.72 -24.62 -3.66
C HIS A 365 -23.04 -23.38 -2.81
N GLU A 366 -23.31 -23.58 -1.52
CA GLU A 366 -23.66 -22.49 -0.60
C GLU A 366 -22.53 -21.47 -0.45
N LEU A 367 -21.28 -21.93 -0.48
CA LEU A 367 -20.13 -21.02 -0.50
C LEU A 367 -20.00 -20.27 -1.84
N GLY A 368 -20.55 -20.77 -2.94
CA GLY A 368 -20.66 -19.99 -4.18
C GLY A 368 -21.59 -18.79 -4.02
N HIS A 369 -22.74 -18.97 -3.37
CA HIS A 369 -23.68 -17.88 -3.08
C HIS A 369 -23.09 -16.79 -2.18
N VAL A 370 -22.35 -17.16 -1.11
CA VAL A 370 -21.70 -16.16 -0.26
C VAL A 370 -20.59 -15.41 -1.01
N GLN A 371 -20.14 -15.91 -2.16
CA GLN A 371 -19.16 -15.27 -3.05
C GLN A 371 -19.80 -14.53 -4.22
N GLY A 372 -21.13 -14.60 -4.35
CA GLY A 372 -21.94 -13.83 -5.28
C GLY A 372 -22.32 -14.56 -6.56
N LEU A 373 -22.10 -15.87 -6.62
CA LEU A 373 -22.56 -16.68 -7.73
C LEU A 373 -24.05 -17.03 -7.57
N GLU A 374 -24.81 -16.90 -8.65
CA GLU A 374 -26.19 -17.34 -8.75
C GLU A 374 -26.30 -18.76 -9.32
N HIS A 375 -27.51 -19.33 -9.26
CA HIS A 375 -27.76 -20.63 -9.85
C HIS A 375 -27.49 -20.65 -11.36
N GLY A 376 -26.82 -21.70 -11.83
CA GLY A 376 -26.52 -21.94 -13.25
C GLY A 376 -25.33 -21.16 -13.79
N GLU A 377 -24.67 -20.34 -12.96
CA GLU A 377 -23.37 -19.74 -13.30
C GLU A 377 -22.24 -20.78 -13.25
N GLU A 378 -21.10 -20.49 -13.88
CA GLU A 378 -19.94 -21.38 -13.78
C GLU A 378 -19.37 -21.36 -12.34
N PRO A 379 -19.01 -22.51 -11.76
CA PRO A 379 -19.08 -23.87 -12.31
C PRO A 379 -20.51 -24.43 -12.29
N THR A 380 -21.07 -24.73 -13.46
CA THR A 380 -22.50 -25.02 -13.65
C THR A 380 -22.99 -26.25 -12.91
N GLY A 381 -22.14 -27.28 -12.75
CA GLY A 381 -22.45 -28.45 -11.92
C GLY A 381 -22.57 -28.08 -10.44
N ALA A 382 -21.59 -27.33 -9.91
CA ALA A 382 -21.57 -26.92 -8.51
C ALA A 382 -22.68 -25.90 -8.19
N MET A 383 -22.96 -24.97 -9.10
CA MET A 383 -23.99 -23.92 -8.93
C MET A 383 -25.34 -24.31 -9.54
N SER A 384 -25.57 -25.59 -9.87
CA SER A 384 -26.88 -26.06 -10.30
C SER A 384 -27.91 -25.86 -9.18
N ALA A 385 -29.06 -25.25 -9.49
CA ALA A 385 -30.18 -25.11 -8.54
C ALA A 385 -30.75 -26.46 -8.07
N THR A 386 -30.44 -27.55 -8.78
CA THR A 386 -30.88 -28.90 -8.43
C THR A 386 -29.67 -29.81 -8.33
N SER A 387 -29.50 -30.39 -7.15
CA SER A 387 -28.52 -31.46 -6.93
C SER A 387 -29.00 -32.76 -7.57
N THR A 388 -28.23 -33.26 -8.54
CA THR A 388 -28.47 -34.51 -9.27
C THR A 388 -27.18 -35.29 -9.40
N LEU A 389 -27.26 -36.58 -9.73
CA LEU A 389 -26.05 -37.37 -9.98
C LEU A 389 -25.16 -36.79 -11.09
N ALA A 390 -25.76 -36.10 -12.06
CA ALA A 390 -25.02 -35.49 -13.14
C ALA A 390 -24.33 -34.18 -12.75
N SER A 391 -24.76 -33.50 -11.67
CA SER A 391 -24.08 -32.30 -11.16
C SER A 391 -22.85 -32.61 -10.29
N HIS A 392 -22.62 -33.88 -9.93
CA HIS A 392 -21.45 -34.30 -9.16
C HIS A 392 -20.33 -34.83 -10.05
N ARG A 393 -19.08 -34.48 -9.71
CA ARG A 393 -17.88 -34.78 -10.50
C ARG A 393 -16.70 -35.15 -9.57
N PRO A 394 -16.38 -36.45 -9.38
CA PRO A 394 -17.16 -37.62 -9.79
C PRO A 394 -18.39 -37.85 -8.90
N ALA A 395 -19.39 -38.55 -9.44
CA ALA A 395 -20.48 -39.13 -8.66
C ALA A 395 -19.97 -40.34 -7.86
N LYS A 396 -19.94 -40.21 -6.53
CA LYS A 396 -19.59 -41.28 -5.59
C LYS A 396 -20.72 -42.29 -5.40
N VAL A 397 -20.40 -43.57 -5.60
CA VAL A 397 -21.34 -44.69 -5.54
C VAL A 397 -20.90 -45.69 -4.48
N HIS A 398 -21.78 -46.04 -3.53
CA HIS A 398 -21.52 -47.12 -2.58
C HIS A 398 -22.23 -48.40 -3.05
N LEU A 399 -21.45 -49.40 -3.46
CA LEU A 399 -21.95 -50.71 -3.83
C LEU A 399 -21.85 -51.68 -2.65
N ARG A 400 -22.99 -52.25 -2.25
CA ARG A 400 -23.07 -53.22 -1.15
C ARG A 400 -23.94 -54.41 -1.51
N ALA A 401 -23.77 -55.52 -0.79
CA ALA A 401 -24.69 -56.64 -0.84
C ALA A 401 -25.46 -56.74 0.49
N GLU A 402 -26.73 -57.13 0.43
CA GLU A 402 -27.55 -57.35 1.64
C GLU A 402 -26.99 -58.52 2.47
N ASN A 403 -26.43 -59.53 1.80
CA ASN A 403 -25.85 -60.71 2.42
C ASN A 403 -24.40 -60.93 1.96
N GLY A 404 -23.44 -60.75 2.87
CA GLY A 404 -22.02 -61.04 2.61
C GLY A 404 -21.34 -60.03 1.69
N ASP A 405 -20.29 -60.46 1.01
CA ASP A 405 -19.52 -59.62 0.09
C ASP A 405 -20.20 -59.53 -1.29
N VAL A 406 -20.06 -58.37 -1.95
CA VAL A 406 -20.51 -58.18 -3.32
C VAL A 406 -19.73 -59.14 -4.24
N PRO A 407 -20.40 -60.00 -5.04
CA PRO A 407 -19.70 -60.85 -5.98
C PRO A 407 -19.01 -60.01 -7.07
N ARG A 408 -17.76 -60.30 -7.42
CA ARG A 408 -17.00 -59.56 -8.47
C ARG A 408 -17.75 -59.37 -9.78
N ARG A 409 -18.46 -60.40 -10.26
CA ARG A 409 -19.28 -60.30 -11.48
C ARG A 409 -20.37 -59.22 -11.40
N VAL A 410 -20.91 -58.98 -10.20
CA VAL A 410 -21.92 -57.95 -9.95
C VAL A 410 -21.25 -56.59 -9.92
N GLU A 411 -20.12 -56.46 -9.21
CA GLU A 411 -19.29 -55.25 -9.22
C GLU A 411 -18.89 -54.83 -10.64
N ASP A 412 -18.36 -55.77 -11.44
CA ASP A 412 -18.00 -55.56 -12.84
C ASP A 412 -19.22 -55.12 -13.68
N ALA A 413 -20.39 -55.72 -13.46
CA ALA A 413 -21.62 -55.39 -14.19
C ALA A 413 -22.19 -54.01 -13.78
N VAL A 414 -22.13 -53.65 -12.49
CA VAL A 414 -22.51 -52.30 -12.03
C VAL A 414 -21.57 -51.26 -12.64
N ALA A 415 -20.26 -51.53 -12.63
CA ALA A 415 -19.27 -50.67 -13.26
C ALA A 415 -19.55 -50.47 -14.75
N ALA A 416 -19.77 -51.57 -15.50
CA ALA A 416 -20.12 -51.50 -16.92
C ALA A 416 -21.37 -50.65 -17.18
N GLY A 417 -22.38 -50.75 -16.32
CA GLY A 417 -23.59 -49.93 -16.46
C GLY A 417 -23.39 -48.45 -16.18
N LEU A 418 -22.49 -48.08 -15.28
CA LEU A 418 -22.12 -46.68 -15.04
C LEU A 418 -21.18 -46.13 -16.12
N ASP A 419 -20.25 -46.96 -16.61
CA ASP A 419 -19.33 -46.63 -17.70
C ASP A 419 -20.05 -46.33 -19.01
N TYR A 420 -21.22 -46.94 -19.24
CA TYR A 420 -22.11 -46.56 -20.34
C TYR A 420 -22.39 -45.05 -20.33
N PHE A 421 -22.77 -44.48 -19.18
CA PHE A 421 -23.03 -43.03 -19.08
C PHE A 421 -21.74 -42.21 -19.13
N ALA A 422 -20.64 -42.71 -18.57
CA ALA A 422 -19.36 -42.02 -18.62
C ALA A 422 -18.81 -41.89 -20.04
N SER A 423 -19.19 -42.81 -20.94
CA SER A 423 -18.83 -42.78 -22.35
C SER A 423 -19.70 -41.87 -23.22
N ARG A 424 -20.77 -41.28 -22.67
CA ARG A 424 -21.76 -40.49 -23.41
C ARG A 424 -21.50 -38.99 -23.32
N GLU A 425 -21.77 -38.30 -24.43
CA GLU A 425 -21.66 -36.83 -24.52
C GLU A 425 -22.97 -36.10 -24.20
N ASP A 426 -24.09 -36.82 -24.10
CA ASP A 426 -25.44 -36.27 -23.91
C ASP A 426 -26.02 -36.57 -22.52
N VAL A 427 -25.14 -36.73 -21.53
CA VAL A 427 -25.55 -36.75 -20.12
C VAL A 427 -26.14 -35.38 -19.75
N ALA A 428 -27.29 -35.40 -19.09
CA ALA A 428 -27.96 -34.23 -18.56
C ALA A 428 -26.98 -33.37 -17.75
N GLY A 429 -27.01 -32.05 -17.92
CA GLY A 429 -26.07 -31.12 -17.25
C GLY A 429 -24.82 -30.76 -18.07
N GLY A 430 -24.61 -31.36 -19.24
CA GLY A 430 -23.73 -30.80 -20.29
C GLY A 430 -22.22 -30.93 -20.09
N GLU A 431 -21.76 -31.69 -19.10
CA GLU A 431 -20.35 -32.06 -18.93
C GLU A 431 -20.17 -33.59 -18.87
N GLU A 432 -18.93 -34.08 -19.02
CA GLU A 432 -18.61 -35.52 -19.04
C GLU A 432 -18.91 -36.18 -17.68
N PHE A 433 -19.74 -37.23 -17.69
CA PHE A 433 -20.06 -37.98 -16.48
C PHE A 433 -18.86 -38.79 -15.99
N ALA A 434 -18.52 -38.59 -14.72
CA ALA A 434 -17.49 -39.36 -14.04
C ALA A 434 -18.06 -39.93 -12.75
N TRP A 435 -17.63 -41.13 -12.38
CA TRP A 435 -18.10 -41.82 -11.19
C TRP A 435 -16.96 -42.58 -10.53
N GLU A 436 -17.10 -42.87 -9.23
CA GLU A 436 -16.16 -43.71 -8.49
C GLU A 436 -16.90 -44.52 -7.41
N PHE A 437 -16.37 -45.71 -7.10
CA PHE A 437 -16.83 -46.46 -5.93
C PHE A 437 -16.24 -45.89 -4.64
N VAL A 438 -17.03 -45.92 -3.58
CA VAL A 438 -16.63 -45.58 -2.20
C VAL A 438 -17.07 -46.67 -1.23
N ASP A 439 -16.43 -46.71 -0.05
CA ASP A 439 -16.54 -47.82 0.89
C ASP A 439 -17.75 -47.73 1.82
N SER A 440 -18.52 -46.63 1.79
CA SER A 440 -19.65 -46.45 2.69
C SER A 440 -20.76 -45.58 2.10
N ALA A 441 -22.00 -45.83 2.57
CA ALA A 441 -23.16 -44.99 2.29
C ALA A 441 -22.91 -43.52 2.67
N ARG A 442 -22.14 -43.30 3.73
CA ARG A 442 -21.76 -41.97 4.20
C ARG A 442 -20.97 -41.19 3.16
N GLU A 443 -20.10 -41.86 2.41
CA GLU A 443 -19.21 -41.21 1.44
C GLU A 443 -19.81 -41.16 0.03
N ALA A 444 -21.07 -41.61 -0.16
CA ALA A 444 -21.70 -41.74 -1.46
C ALA A 444 -22.85 -40.75 -1.69
N HIS A 445 -23.05 -40.33 -2.93
CA HIS A 445 -24.27 -39.63 -3.35
C HIS A 445 -25.43 -40.64 -3.55
N VAL A 446 -25.11 -41.86 -3.95
CA VAL A 446 -26.08 -42.94 -4.23
C VAL A 446 -25.55 -44.29 -3.79
N GLN A 447 -26.46 -45.15 -3.33
CA GLN A 447 -26.17 -46.53 -3.02
C GLN A 447 -26.70 -47.46 -4.10
N VAL A 448 -26.01 -48.57 -4.30
CA VAL A 448 -26.50 -49.72 -5.05
C VAL A 448 -26.44 -50.92 -4.14
N THR A 449 -27.60 -51.51 -3.82
CA THR A 449 -27.68 -52.69 -2.97
C THR A 449 -28.05 -53.92 -3.80
N TYR A 450 -27.16 -54.93 -3.82
CA TYR A 450 -27.43 -56.23 -4.39
C TYR A 450 -28.03 -57.18 -3.35
N ASP A 451 -29.22 -57.71 -3.62
CA ASP A 451 -29.91 -58.68 -2.77
C ASP A 451 -30.27 -59.91 -3.59
N ASP A 452 -29.66 -61.05 -3.27
CA ASP A 452 -29.85 -62.32 -3.97
C ASP A 452 -31.19 -63.00 -3.65
N ARG A 453 -31.90 -62.55 -2.62
CA ARG A 453 -33.18 -63.13 -2.19
C ARG A 453 -34.36 -62.27 -2.61
N GLY A 454 -34.25 -60.95 -2.39
CA GLY A 454 -35.29 -59.97 -2.71
C GLY A 454 -36.52 -60.08 -1.83
N ASP A 455 -36.90 -58.97 -1.18
CA ASP A 455 -38.08 -58.90 -0.30
C ASP A 455 -38.55 -57.44 -0.08
N VAL A 456 -37.82 -56.42 -0.55
CA VAL A 456 -38.12 -54.99 -0.30
C VAL A 456 -38.84 -54.37 -1.50
N CYS A 457 -38.31 -54.60 -2.70
CA CYS A 457 -38.86 -54.09 -3.95
C CYS A 457 -39.83 -55.08 -4.59
N PHE A 458 -39.46 -56.37 -4.58
CA PHE A 458 -40.19 -57.42 -5.30
C PHE A 458 -40.38 -58.64 -4.41
N ALA A 459 -41.61 -59.14 -4.35
CA ALA A 459 -41.94 -60.36 -3.62
C ALA A 459 -41.77 -61.63 -4.48
N ASP A 460 -41.82 -61.49 -5.81
CA ASP A 460 -41.64 -62.55 -6.82
C ASP A 460 -40.99 -61.94 -8.09
N ASP A 461 -40.39 -62.79 -8.94
CA ASP A 461 -39.85 -62.48 -10.28
C ASP A 461 -38.62 -61.56 -10.40
N GLY A 462 -38.15 -60.94 -9.31
CA GLY A 462 -36.90 -60.17 -9.25
C GLY A 462 -36.89 -58.89 -10.13
N GLY A 463 -35.98 -57.96 -9.85
CA GLY A 463 -35.87 -56.71 -10.60
C GLY A 463 -35.06 -55.63 -9.90
N SER A 464 -35.19 -54.39 -10.38
CA SER A 464 -34.58 -53.22 -9.74
C SER A 464 -35.62 -52.17 -9.34
N CYS A 465 -35.40 -51.53 -8.20
CA CYS A 465 -36.20 -50.38 -7.76
C CYS A 465 -35.35 -49.37 -6.99
N THR A 466 -35.85 -48.15 -6.84
CA THR A 466 -35.14 -47.09 -6.11
C THR A 466 -35.90 -46.74 -4.84
N VAL A 467 -35.23 -46.86 -3.69
CA VAL A 467 -35.77 -46.51 -2.37
C VAL A 467 -34.94 -45.39 -1.73
N ALA A 468 -35.38 -44.93 -0.55
CA ALA A 468 -34.58 -44.00 0.25
C ALA A 468 -33.33 -44.70 0.80
N GLY A 469 -32.18 -44.04 0.69
CA GLY A 469 -30.92 -44.49 1.27
C GLY A 469 -30.83 -44.22 2.78
N GLU A 470 -29.61 -44.37 3.31
CA GLU A 470 -29.32 -44.22 4.75
C GLU A 470 -29.34 -42.75 5.20
N TYR A 471 -29.04 -41.81 4.29
CA TYR A 471 -28.96 -40.38 4.56
C TYR A 471 -30.10 -39.59 3.90
N TYR A 472 -30.41 -38.42 4.45
CA TYR A 472 -31.44 -37.54 3.89
C TYR A 472 -31.13 -37.20 2.42
N GLY A 473 -32.13 -37.37 1.55
CA GLY A 473 -31.98 -37.14 0.11
C GLY A 473 -31.29 -38.25 -0.67
N GLN A 474 -30.51 -39.12 -0.02
CA GLN A 474 -29.79 -40.21 -0.65
C GLN A 474 -30.76 -41.25 -1.22
N ARG A 475 -30.42 -41.81 -2.38
CA ARG A 475 -31.17 -42.90 -3.02
C ARG A 475 -30.39 -44.21 -2.91
N ASP A 476 -31.11 -45.32 -2.79
CA ASP A 476 -30.59 -46.69 -2.88
C ASP A 476 -31.26 -47.41 -4.04
N VAL A 477 -30.49 -47.75 -5.06
CA VAL A 477 -30.92 -48.59 -6.19
C VAL A 477 -30.74 -50.04 -5.77
N ARG A 478 -31.84 -50.73 -5.49
CA ARG A 478 -31.81 -52.13 -5.09
C ARG A 478 -31.95 -53.04 -6.29
N LEU A 479 -31.09 -54.04 -6.37
CA LEU A 479 -31.06 -55.11 -7.37
C LEU A 479 -31.47 -56.40 -6.66
N GLU A 480 -32.73 -56.79 -6.76
CA GLU A 480 -33.32 -57.87 -5.96
C GLU A 480 -33.67 -59.10 -6.80
N GLY A 481 -33.10 -60.26 -6.47
CA GLY A 481 -33.36 -61.50 -7.19
C GLY A 481 -32.95 -61.45 -8.67
N VAL A 482 -32.00 -60.57 -9.02
CA VAL A 482 -31.56 -60.32 -10.40
C VAL A 482 -30.42 -61.27 -10.78
N ASP A 483 -30.54 -61.91 -11.95
CA ASP A 483 -29.48 -62.71 -12.54
C ASP A 483 -28.26 -61.83 -12.87
N GLY A 484 -27.05 -62.33 -12.60
CA GLY A 484 -25.81 -61.56 -12.80
C GLY A 484 -25.60 -61.05 -14.24
N GLU A 485 -26.19 -61.71 -15.23
CA GLU A 485 -26.08 -61.38 -16.66
C GLU A 485 -26.89 -60.13 -17.05
N VAL A 486 -27.88 -59.71 -16.26
CA VAL A 486 -28.72 -58.53 -16.55
C VAL A 486 -28.52 -57.40 -15.53
N VAL A 487 -27.58 -57.53 -14.60
CA VAL A 487 -27.28 -56.52 -13.57
C VAL A 487 -26.93 -55.18 -14.21
N ALA A 488 -26.08 -55.19 -15.25
CA ALA A 488 -25.65 -53.97 -15.93
C ALA A 488 -26.87 -53.22 -16.49
N TRP A 489 -27.75 -53.92 -17.19
CA TRP A 489 -28.99 -53.34 -17.73
C TRP A 489 -29.88 -52.74 -16.64
N HIS A 490 -30.06 -53.44 -15.51
CA HIS A 490 -30.85 -52.92 -14.39
C HIS A 490 -30.25 -51.65 -13.77
N VAL A 491 -28.92 -51.54 -13.71
CA VAL A 491 -28.22 -50.31 -13.34
C VAL A 491 -28.50 -49.22 -14.40
N GLY A 492 -28.27 -49.51 -15.68
CA GLY A 492 -28.55 -48.58 -16.78
C GLY A 492 -29.98 -48.02 -16.73
N ALA A 493 -30.98 -48.90 -16.62
CA ALA A 493 -32.39 -48.53 -16.57
C ALA A 493 -32.74 -47.68 -15.33
N SER A 494 -32.06 -47.89 -14.21
CA SER A 494 -32.32 -47.14 -12.97
C SER A 494 -31.70 -45.74 -12.99
N PHE A 495 -30.57 -45.57 -13.70
CA PHE A 495 -29.82 -44.32 -13.75
C PHE A 495 -30.15 -43.46 -14.98
N ALA A 496 -30.62 -44.04 -16.08
CA ALA A 496 -30.96 -43.30 -17.29
C ALA A 496 -31.96 -42.13 -17.06
N PRO A 497 -33.04 -42.28 -16.26
CA PRO A 497 -33.97 -41.17 -16.03
C PRO A 497 -33.41 -40.00 -15.23
N VAL A 498 -32.25 -40.17 -14.57
CA VAL A 498 -31.58 -39.12 -13.77
C VAL A 498 -30.30 -38.61 -14.41
N LEU A 499 -29.74 -39.34 -15.38
CA LEU A 499 -28.52 -38.97 -16.10
C LEU A 499 -28.77 -38.55 -17.54
N LEU A 500 -29.91 -38.85 -18.15
CA LEU A 500 -30.20 -38.51 -19.55
C LEU A 500 -31.46 -37.64 -19.66
N GLU A 501 -31.47 -36.73 -20.63
CA GLU A 501 -32.67 -35.95 -20.96
C GLU A 501 -33.76 -36.83 -21.59
N GLU A 502 -33.35 -37.81 -22.41
CA GLU A 502 -34.23 -38.80 -23.03
C GLU A 502 -33.70 -40.22 -22.75
N VAL A 503 -34.56 -41.10 -22.24
CA VAL A 503 -34.21 -42.50 -21.93
C VAL A 503 -34.23 -43.33 -23.22
N PRO A 504 -33.13 -43.99 -23.61
CA PRO A 504 -33.08 -44.84 -24.79
C PRO A 504 -34.06 -46.03 -24.70
N PRO A 505 -34.70 -46.46 -25.80
CA PRO A 505 -35.63 -47.60 -25.80
C PRO A 505 -35.05 -48.88 -25.20
N GLU A 506 -33.77 -49.15 -25.44
CA GLU A 506 -33.06 -50.30 -24.90
C GLU A 506 -32.93 -50.30 -23.38
N LEU A 507 -33.10 -49.15 -22.70
CA LEU A 507 -33.11 -49.01 -21.24
C LEU A 507 -34.52 -48.88 -20.65
N THR A 508 -35.53 -49.27 -21.42
CA THR A 508 -36.93 -49.29 -20.97
C THR A 508 -37.42 -50.70 -20.68
N GLY A 509 -38.49 -50.84 -19.90
CA GLY A 509 -39.07 -52.13 -19.55
C GLY A 509 -39.56 -52.98 -20.75
N ASP A 510 -39.61 -52.40 -21.95
CA ASP A 510 -39.96 -53.08 -23.20
C ASP A 510 -38.84 -53.98 -23.74
N ALA A 511 -37.58 -53.79 -23.29
CA ALA A 511 -36.46 -54.64 -23.69
C ALA A 511 -36.66 -56.08 -23.22
N ASP A 512 -36.51 -57.04 -24.14
CA ASP A 512 -36.59 -58.47 -23.84
C ASP A 512 -35.34 -58.98 -23.09
N ARG A 513 -35.42 -60.18 -22.52
CA ARG A 513 -34.32 -60.72 -21.71
C ARG A 513 -32.99 -60.77 -22.46
N ARG A 514 -33.01 -61.11 -23.76
CA ARG A 514 -31.79 -61.21 -24.56
C ARG A 514 -31.19 -59.82 -24.80
N GLU A 515 -32.03 -58.83 -25.09
CA GLU A 515 -31.60 -57.43 -25.23
C GLU A 515 -30.96 -56.91 -23.93
N ARG A 516 -31.46 -57.33 -22.76
CA ARG A 516 -30.88 -56.98 -21.45
C ARG A 516 -29.54 -57.68 -21.18
N GLU A 517 -29.39 -58.93 -21.59
CA GLU A 517 -28.15 -59.70 -21.44
C GLU A 517 -27.02 -59.20 -22.37
N GLU A 518 -27.38 -58.61 -23.52
CA GLU A 518 -26.42 -58.07 -24.49
C GLU A 518 -25.96 -56.62 -24.13
N TRP A 519 -26.65 -55.91 -23.22
CA TRP A 519 -26.29 -54.53 -22.81
C TRP A 519 -25.18 -54.51 -21.74
N PRO A 520 -24.20 -53.58 -21.76
CA PRO A 520 -24.08 -52.36 -22.58
C PRO A 520 -23.22 -52.51 -23.86
N GLU A 521 -22.99 -53.72 -24.38
CA GLU A 521 -22.05 -53.96 -25.50
C GLU A 521 -22.44 -53.30 -26.85
#